data_AF-A0A9X3NTF9-F1
#
_entry.id   AF-A0A9X3NTF9-F1
#
_cell.length_a   1.000
_cell.length_b   1.000
_cell.length_c   1.000
_cell.angle_alpha   90.00
_cell.angle_beta   90.00
_cell.angle_gamma   90.00
#
_symmetry.space_group_name_H-M   'P 1'
#
loop_
_entity.id
_entity.type
_entity.pdbx_description
1 polymer ?
#
loop_
_entity_poly.entity_id
_entity_poly.type
_entity_poly.pdbx_seq_one_letter_code
_entity_poly.pdbx_strand_id
1 'polypeptide(L)'
;MTRSAPRPRPLSALVRPSGAAALAAVLLATACSEAQPGSGSGDGRDGGGGGAGSESGAPPAAGSSEYYDTLYADDDRPRPRDDVLGYHYSPEEPGVRVDLLAADRHGGHLVVRLRLSRDPADDDHAVHPFGMLQNEFGVGSSRRYPRGRASGVAVLDAENRALQLPYRVAAAENHANDCLCSNNDELESFLDPGEEMTFHTVHPVSPDAQTTTVFTDAAPPFVDVPITDREPSAPEGQTLRMPEDVPGAEPDTLAWGTSVEAADDSQATRTDAESTSIDLSADVLFATGESELSAEAREVLERTAEQIDASGAAEVTVEGHTDDTGDDSINDPLSEERAENVTSALEELVTGGAAFTAEGFGSDEPLYSNDTEEGRRLNRRVTITFAGQAEAAPGGAAPSPTASPTGQARPAREFEQEHNLRTEIGDADMGTARLRLLDLRRLDGGLALLVYEFTGVDSASTIDFLDTAPLNEDGGVWTSGVTLTDPAAGTRHRPLLLEQEGADRPDLLSTRIVNPLNNREAGESAVLFTVVPLPETATAATVQAGEFPPFENVAVAD
;
A
#
# COMPACT_ATOMS: atom_id res chain seq x y z
N MET A 1 43.18 29.99 -44.64
CA MET A 1 44.28 29.31 -43.90
C MET A 1 43.89 27.85 -43.69
N THR A 2 44.86 26.95 -43.55
CA THR A 2 44.68 25.49 -43.63
C THR A 2 44.65 24.80 -42.27
N ARG A 3 43.79 23.76 -42.14
CA ARG A 3 44.05 22.39 -41.61
C ARG A 3 42.69 21.77 -41.24
N SER A 4 42.21 20.70 -41.87
CA SER A 4 42.73 19.32 -42.03
C SER A 4 42.22 18.40 -40.92
N ALA A 5 41.31 17.50 -41.28
CA ALA A 5 40.86 16.37 -40.46
C ALA A 5 41.88 15.22 -40.43
N PRO A 6 41.58 14.16 -39.66
CA PRO A 6 41.79 12.80 -40.18
C PRO A 6 40.55 11.88 -40.00
N ARG A 7 40.39 10.92 -40.92
CA ARG A 7 39.57 9.69 -40.75
C ARG A 7 40.44 8.55 -40.21
N PRO A 8 39.85 7.44 -39.74
CA PRO A 8 39.86 6.23 -40.59
C PRO A 8 38.53 5.42 -40.61
N ARG A 9 38.56 4.31 -41.35
CA ARG A 9 37.52 3.28 -41.67
C ARG A 9 37.98 1.90 -41.12
N PRO A 10 37.38 0.71 -41.45
CA PRO A 10 35.99 0.22 -41.43
C PRO A 10 35.83 -1.17 -40.72
N LEU A 11 34.64 -1.79 -40.85
CA LEU A 11 34.16 -3.13 -40.45
C LEU A 11 35.10 -4.37 -40.56
N SER A 12 34.97 -5.30 -39.60
CA SER A 12 35.10 -6.79 -39.68
C SER A 12 34.62 -7.38 -38.32
N ALA A 13 33.56 -8.18 -38.19
CA ALA A 13 33.31 -9.58 -38.62
C ALA A 13 33.81 -10.68 -37.64
N LEU A 14 32.93 -11.65 -37.30
CA LEU A 14 33.15 -12.92 -36.55
C LEU A 14 33.42 -12.76 -35.02
N VAL A 15 33.03 -13.64 -34.07
CA VAL A 15 32.70 -15.09 -34.04
C VAL A 15 31.63 -15.41 -32.96
N ARG A 16 30.74 -16.42 -33.17
CA ARG A 16 29.99 -17.14 -32.10
C ARG A 16 30.74 -18.42 -31.67
N PRO A 17 30.74 -18.78 -30.38
CA PRO A 17 30.32 -20.12 -29.95
C PRO A 17 29.32 -20.04 -28.76
N SER A 18 28.28 -20.87 -28.58
CA SER A 18 28.09 -22.32 -28.77
C SER A 18 28.65 -23.19 -27.64
N GLY A 19 27.76 -23.80 -26.83
CA GLY A 19 28.06 -24.77 -25.76
C GLY A 19 27.32 -24.43 -24.46
N ALA A 20 26.12 -24.94 -24.14
CA ALA A 20 25.61 -26.32 -24.07
C ALA A 20 26.04 -27.11 -22.80
N ALA A 21 25.09 -27.21 -21.86
CA ALA A 21 24.79 -28.31 -20.93
C ALA A 21 25.90 -29.03 -20.12
N ALA A 22 25.70 -29.06 -18.80
CA ALA A 22 26.08 -30.21 -17.96
C ALA A 22 25.12 -30.36 -16.76
N LEU A 23 24.32 -31.43 -16.74
CA LEU A 23 23.67 -31.91 -15.50
C LEU A 23 24.75 -32.51 -14.58
N ALA A 24 24.60 -32.35 -13.27
CA ALA A 24 25.24 -33.21 -12.28
C ALA A 24 24.35 -33.34 -11.03
N ALA A 25 23.47 -34.35 -11.01
CA ALA A 25 22.82 -34.78 -9.79
C ALA A 25 23.75 -35.72 -9.01
N VAL A 26 23.93 -35.50 -7.70
CA VAL A 26 24.57 -36.46 -6.79
C VAL A 26 23.74 -36.58 -5.51
N LEU A 27 22.95 -37.65 -5.46
CA LEU A 27 22.43 -38.22 -4.22
C LEU A 27 23.53 -39.03 -3.53
N LEU A 28 23.66 -38.92 -2.22
CA LEU A 28 24.03 -40.03 -1.33
C LEU A 28 23.68 -39.68 0.13
N ALA A 29 23.29 -40.69 0.90
CA ALA A 29 22.62 -40.55 2.21
C ALA A 29 23.38 -41.26 3.34
N THR A 30 22.87 -41.10 4.57
CA THR A 30 23.23 -41.85 5.82
C THR A 30 24.61 -41.53 6.42
N ALA A 31 24.85 -41.63 7.74
CA ALA A 31 24.09 -42.31 8.80
C ALA A 31 24.18 -41.62 10.18
N CYS A 32 23.38 -42.11 11.14
CA CYS A 32 23.30 -41.67 12.54
C CYS A 32 24.52 -42.08 13.40
N SER A 33 24.66 -41.46 14.59
CA SER A 33 25.23 -42.14 15.77
C SER A 33 24.67 -41.54 17.07
N GLU A 34 24.07 -42.39 17.91
CA GLU A 34 23.70 -42.07 19.30
C GLU A 34 24.89 -42.21 20.25
N ALA A 35 24.85 -41.51 21.39
CA ALA A 35 25.62 -41.87 22.60
C ALA A 35 24.98 -41.28 23.89
N GLN A 36 24.58 -42.16 24.81
CA GLN A 36 24.23 -41.86 26.21
C GLN A 36 25.28 -42.50 27.16
N PRO A 37 25.14 -42.48 28.49
CA PRO A 37 25.08 -41.32 29.39
C PRO A 37 26.15 -41.43 30.53
N GLY A 38 26.19 -40.44 31.45
CA GLY A 38 27.05 -40.49 32.65
C GLY A 38 26.30 -40.12 33.94
N SER A 39 26.38 -40.98 34.96
CA SER A 39 25.68 -40.84 36.25
C SER A 39 26.60 -40.40 37.40
N GLY A 40 26.06 -39.61 38.35
CA GLY A 40 26.70 -39.32 39.65
C GLY A 40 25.67 -38.99 40.74
N SER A 41 25.88 -39.48 41.96
CA SER A 41 24.91 -39.42 43.08
C SER A 41 25.55 -38.97 44.40
N GLY A 42 24.74 -38.41 45.31
CA GLY A 42 25.09 -38.03 46.69
C GLY A 42 24.28 -36.80 47.13
N ASP A 43 23.15 -36.88 47.85
CA ASP A 43 22.86 -37.45 49.18
C ASP A 43 23.23 -36.51 50.36
N GLY A 44 22.27 -36.21 51.25
CA GLY A 44 22.43 -35.27 52.38
C GLY A 44 21.11 -34.66 52.89
N ARG A 45 20.73 -34.95 54.15
CA ARG A 45 19.43 -34.60 54.77
C ARG A 45 19.47 -33.38 55.71
N ASP A 46 18.25 -32.92 56.01
CA ASP A 46 17.72 -32.30 57.27
C ASP A 46 17.97 -30.81 57.57
N GLY A 47 17.02 -30.07 58.18
CA GLY A 47 15.60 -30.45 58.44
C GLY A 47 14.88 -29.70 59.58
N GLY A 48 13.68 -29.13 59.30
CA GLY A 48 12.66 -28.79 60.32
C GLY A 48 12.13 -27.33 60.39
N GLY A 49 10.80 -27.18 60.24
CA GLY A 49 10.00 -26.50 61.28
C GLY A 49 9.36 -25.11 61.06
N GLY A 50 8.17 -25.09 60.44
CA GLY A 50 7.00 -24.36 60.99
C GLY A 50 6.76 -22.87 60.64
N GLY A 51 5.54 -22.57 60.19
CA GLY A 51 5.01 -21.21 60.08
C GLY A 51 3.97 -21.09 58.96
N ALA A 52 2.69 -20.88 59.31
CA ALA A 52 1.63 -20.66 58.33
C ALA A 52 1.50 -19.17 57.98
N GLY A 53 1.46 -18.85 56.70
CA GLY A 53 1.14 -17.53 56.15
C GLY A 53 0.55 -17.72 54.75
N SER A 54 -0.70 -17.30 54.55
CA SER A 54 -1.42 -17.47 53.30
C SER A 54 -1.33 -16.21 52.45
N GLU A 55 -0.42 -16.19 51.47
CA GLU A 55 -0.40 -15.20 50.41
C GLU A 55 -0.25 -15.89 49.04
N SER A 56 -0.96 -15.36 48.05
CA SER A 56 -1.06 -15.90 46.70
C SER A 56 0.20 -15.62 45.89
N GLY A 57 1.06 -16.62 45.75
CA GLY A 57 2.24 -16.56 44.88
C GLY A 57 1.87 -16.75 43.40
N ALA A 58 2.04 -15.72 42.59
CA ALA A 58 2.16 -15.85 41.14
C ALA A 58 3.45 -16.62 40.79
N PRO A 59 3.50 -17.37 39.66
CA PRO A 59 4.72 -18.04 39.23
C PRO A 59 5.80 -17.01 38.81
N PRO A 60 7.09 -17.36 38.94
CA PRO A 60 8.18 -16.41 38.70
C PRO A 60 8.36 -16.08 37.21
N ALA A 61 8.73 -14.82 36.94
CA ALA A 61 9.17 -14.39 35.63
C ALA A 61 10.52 -15.03 35.23
N ALA A 62 10.59 -15.47 33.98
CA ALA A 62 11.80 -15.79 33.21
C ALA A 62 11.48 -15.30 31.79
N GLY A 63 12.16 -14.28 31.23
CA GLY A 63 13.54 -14.34 30.72
C GLY A 63 13.46 -14.76 29.24
N SER A 64 13.96 -14.04 28.23
CA SER A 64 15.06 -13.05 28.12
C SER A 64 14.84 -12.16 26.88
N SER A 65 15.12 -10.85 26.77
CA SER A 65 16.00 -9.89 27.48
C SER A 65 17.45 -9.71 27.01
N GLU A 66 17.85 -10.13 25.79
CA GLU A 66 19.23 -9.85 25.27
C GLU A 66 19.33 -9.33 23.82
N TYR A 67 18.23 -9.08 23.10
CA TYR A 67 18.28 -8.56 21.70
C TYR A 67 17.86 -7.09 21.55
N TYR A 68 16.95 -6.58 22.39
CA TYR A 68 16.51 -5.18 22.32
C TYR A 68 17.52 -4.18 22.92
N ASP A 69 18.46 -4.63 23.75
CA ASP A 69 19.52 -3.80 24.35
C ASP A 69 20.50 -3.19 23.32
N THR A 70 20.52 -3.69 22.07
CA THR A 70 21.52 -3.28 21.06
C THR A 70 20.98 -2.46 19.89
N LEU A 71 19.67 -2.24 19.78
CA LEU A 71 19.05 -1.50 18.67
C LEU A 71 18.67 -0.03 19.00
N TYR A 72 18.66 0.34 20.28
CA TYR A 72 18.26 1.67 20.77
C TYR A 72 19.10 2.13 21.98
N ALA A 73 20.39 1.80 22.02
CA ALA A 73 21.25 1.98 23.21
C ALA A 73 21.53 3.44 23.64
N ASP A 74 20.97 4.44 22.95
CA ASP A 74 21.14 5.88 23.22
C ASP A 74 19.80 6.63 23.44
N ASP A 75 18.63 5.96 23.53
CA ASP A 75 17.34 6.65 23.73
C ASP A 75 16.41 5.96 24.76
N ASP A 76 15.78 6.75 25.63
CA ASP A 76 15.20 6.34 26.93
C ASP A 76 13.75 5.76 26.83
N ARG A 77 13.37 5.24 25.66
CA ARG A 77 11.96 5.01 25.27
C ARG A 77 11.28 3.80 25.95
N PRO A 78 9.96 3.88 26.24
CA PRO A 78 9.26 2.88 27.04
C PRO A 78 8.95 1.56 26.31
N ARG A 79 8.99 0.47 27.10
CA ARG A 79 8.79 -0.94 26.69
C ARG A 79 7.38 -1.23 26.10
N PRO A 80 7.17 -2.41 25.46
CA PRO A 80 5.83 -2.92 25.18
C PRO A 80 4.95 -2.93 26.43
N ARG A 81 3.64 -2.73 26.26
CA ARG A 81 2.63 -2.73 27.33
C ARG A 81 1.71 -3.92 27.11
N ASP A 82 1.41 -4.69 28.16
CA ASP A 82 0.57 -5.90 28.11
C ASP A 82 -0.90 -5.65 27.66
N ASP A 83 -1.31 -4.40 27.41
CA ASP A 83 -2.68 -3.97 27.11
C ASP A 83 -2.93 -3.64 25.63
N VAL A 84 -1.95 -3.88 24.74
CA VAL A 84 -2.02 -3.52 23.31
C VAL A 84 -2.04 -4.76 22.39
N LEU A 85 -2.73 -4.65 21.26
CA LEU A 85 -2.63 -5.60 20.14
C LEU A 85 -1.37 -5.34 19.30
N GLY A 86 -0.93 -4.08 19.23
CA GLY A 86 0.28 -3.66 18.53
C GLY A 86 0.61 -2.20 18.83
N TYR A 87 1.80 -1.75 18.47
CA TYR A 87 2.17 -0.33 18.58
C TYR A 87 3.14 0.11 17.48
N HIS A 88 3.06 1.37 17.11
CA HIS A 88 3.95 2.04 16.18
C HIS A 88 4.33 3.43 16.73
N TYR A 89 5.28 4.10 16.09
CA TYR A 89 5.60 5.51 16.35
C TYR A 89 5.10 6.37 15.18
N SER A 90 4.72 7.61 15.47
CA SER A 90 4.23 8.53 14.44
C SER A 90 5.34 8.89 13.45
N PRO A 91 5.07 8.83 12.14
CA PRO A 91 6.00 9.27 11.12
C PRO A 91 6.03 10.80 10.99
N GLU A 92 5.00 11.48 11.51
CA GLU A 92 4.85 12.95 11.49
C GLU A 92 5.45 13.61 12.73
N GLU A 93 5.18 13.04 13.90
CA GLU A 93 5.44 13.66 15.21
C GLU A 93 6.43 12.77 16.00
N PRO A 94 7.76 13.02 15.89
CA PRO A 94 8.76 12.32 16.71
C PRO A 94 8.36 12.38 18.19
N GLY A 95 8.45 11.25 18.90
CA GLY A 95 8.03 11.17 20.31
C GLY A 95 6.56 10.83 20.53
N VAL A 96 5.71 10.75 19.49
CA VAL A 96 4.36 10.18 19.61
C VAL A 96 4.38 8.68 19.32
N ARG A 97 3.82 7.90 20.23
CA ARG A 97 3.55 6.46 20.06
C ARG A 97 2.04 6.23 19.90
N VAL A 98 1.69 5.34 18.97
CA VAL A 98 0.32 4.92 18.66
C VAL A 98 0.18 3.46 19.06
N ASP A 99 -0.64 3.18 20.08
CA ASP A 99 -1.01 1.83 20.48
C ASP A 99 -2.38 1.46 19.89
N LEU A 100 -2.49 0.30 19.26
CA LEU A 100 -3.77 -0.31 18.90
C LEU A 100 -4.25 -1.18 20.08
N LEU A 101 -5.39 -0.83 20.68
CA LEU A 101 -5.88 -1.47 21.91
C LEU A 101 -6.95 -2.55 21.68
N ALA A 102 -7.76 -2.42 20.62
CA ALA A 102 -8.83 -3.35 20.32
C ALA A 102 -9.35 -3.20 18.89
N ALA A 103 -9.88 -4.30 18.35
CA ALA A 103 -10.75 -4.36 17.20
C ALA A 103 -11.91 -5.32 17.54
N ASP A 104 -12.99 -4.76 18.10
CA ASP A 104 -14.08 -5.54 18.69
C ASP A 104 -15.37 -5.43 17.84
N ARG A 105 -15.92 -6.56 17.42
CA ARG A 105 -17.09 -6.65 16.53
C ARG A 105 -18.39 -6.66 17.32
N HIS A 106 -19.36 -5.85 16.88
CA HIS A 106 -20.75 -5.89 17.33
C HIS A 106 -21.67 -5.88 16.10
N GLY A 107 -22.35 -7.01 15.85
CA GLY A 107 -23.16 -7.16 14.63
C GLY A 107 -22.30 -7.10 13.36
N GLY A 108 -22.66 -6.20 12.43
CA GLY A 108 -21.90 -5.91 11.20
C GLY A 108 -20.93 -4.72 11.35
N HIS A 109 -20.56 -4.37 12.58
CA HIS A 109 -19.77 -3.19 12.89
C HIS A 109 -18.51 -3.56 13.66
N LEU A 110 -17.39 -2.93 13.32
CA LEU A 110 -16.11 -3.06 14.02
C LEU A 110 -15.81 -1.77 14.79
N VAL A 111 -15.57 -1.90 16.09
CA VAL A 111 -15.10 -0.81 16.93
C VAL A 111 -13.59 -0.95 17.11
N VAL A 112 -12.84 -0.07 16.47
CA VAL A 112 -11.39 0.03 16.64
C VAL A 112 -11.11 1.01 17.76
N ARG A 113 -10.14 0.71 18.63
CA ARG A 113 -9.69 1.62 19.70
C ARG A 113 -8.19 1.79 19.65
N LEU A 114 -7.73 3.05 19.68
CA LEU A 114 -6.31 3.39 19.69
C LEU A 114 -6.00 4.36 20.83
N ARG A 115 -4.73 4.41 21.23
CA ARG A 115 -4.18 5.38 22.18
C ARG A 115 -2.97 6.07 21.57
N LEU A 116 -2.97 7.41 21.56
CA LEU A 116 -1.75 8.19 21.40
C LEU A 116 -1.13 8.38 22.78
N SER A 117 0.20 8.27 22.89
CA SER A 117 0.95 8.67 24.07
C SER A 117 2.19 9.45 23.67
N ARG A 118 2.44 10.59 24.33
CA ARG A 118 3.64 11.40 24.15
C ARG A 118 4.76 10.87 25.05
N ASP A 119 5.96 10.70 24.49
CA ASP A 119 7.13 10.32 25.27
C ASP A 119 7.48 11.42 26.29
N PRO A 120 7.57 11.13 27.60
CA PRO A 120 7.93 12.13 28.61
C PRO A 120 9.39 12.60 28.52
N ALA A 121 10.25 11.92 27.75
CA ALA A 121 11.62 12.36 27.50
C ALA A 121 11.73 13.41 26.38
N ASP A 122 10.67 13.56 25.56
CA ASP A 122 10.62 14.46 24.41
C ASP A 122 9.82 15.73 24.78
N ASP A 123 10.51 16.67 25.45
CA ASP A 123 9.94 17.88 26.05
C ASP A 123 10.04 19.15 25.17
N ASP A 124 10.49 19.02 23.91
CA ASP A 124 10.75 20.15 23.02
C ASP A 124 9.49 20.93 22.63
N HIS A 125 8.34 20.25 22.49
CA HIS A 125 7.04 20.89 22.24
C HIS A 125 5.85 19.94 22.51
N ALA A 126 4.68 20.54 22.76
CA ALA A 126 3.42 19.80 22.85
C ALA A 126 2.85 19.55 21.45
N VAL A 127 2.31 18.35 21.22
CA VAL A 127 1.83 17.93 19.88
C VAL A 127 0.34 18.18 19.73
N HIS A 128 -0.11 18.60 18.55
CA HIS A 128 -1.53 18.87 18.28
C HIS A 128 -2.15 17.68 17.51
N PRO A 129 -2.80 16.71 18.22
CA PRO A 129 -3.14 15.39 17.69
C PRO A 129 -4.14 15.40 16.53
N PHE A 130 -4.85 16.51 16.36
CA PHE A 130 -5.75 16.81 15.25
C PHE A 130 -5.23 16.41 13.86
N GLY A 131 -3.96 16.70 13.54
CA GLY A 131 -3.41 16.42 12.20
C GLY A 131 -3.40 14.92 11.90
N MET A 132 -2.83 14.15 12.84
CA MET A 132 -2.74 12.69 12.80
C MET A 132 -4.09 11.95 12.91
N LEU A 133 -5.15 12.63 13.35
CA LEU A 133 -6.45 12.01 13.66
C LEU A 133 -7.61 12.50 12.76
N GLN A 134 -7.41 13.55 11.96
CA GLN A 134 -8.31 13.88 10.86
C GLN A 134 -8.16 12.87 9.72
N ASN A 135 -9.19 12.73 8.90
CA ASN A 135 -9.11 11.89 7.70
C ASN A 135 -8.33 12.64 6.63
N GLU A 136 -7.14 12.15 6.29
CA GLU A 136 -6.34 12.63 5.16
C GLU A 136 -6.21 11.59 4.02
N PHE A 137 -6.99 10.50 4.03
CA PHE A 137 -7.08 9.47 2.97
C PHE A 137 -7.70 9.96 1.65
N GLY A 138 -7.38 11.18 1.21
CA GLY A 138 -7.97 11.76 0.02
C GLY A 138 -9.45 12.11 0.16
N VAL A 139 -9.93 12.48 1.36
CA VAL A 139 -11.20 13.21 1.42
C VAL A 139 -10.98 14.64 0.89
N GLY A 140 -11.25 14.84 -0.40
CA GLY A 140 -11.28 16.16 -1.04
C GLY A 140 -12.11 17.17 -0.24
N SER A 141 -11.92 18.46 -0.49
CA SER A 141 -12.45 19.53 0.40
C SER A 141 -13.97 19.48 0.68
N SER A 142 -14.75 18.82 -0.17
CA SER A 142 -16.17 18.50 -0.03
C SER A 142 -16.51 17.47 1.06
N ARG A 143 -15.60 16.54 1.38
CA ARG A 143 -15.80 15.46 2.35
C ARG A 143 -15.17 15.70 3.73
N ARG A 144 -14.47 16.82 3.94
CA ARG A 144 -13.71 17.13 5.17
C ARG A 144 -14.59 17.13 6.45
N TYR A 145 -14.17 16.34 7.43
CA TYR A 145 -14.76 16.27 8.77
C TYR A 145 -14.47 17.55 9.60
N PRO A 146 -15.38 18.00 10.49
CA PRO A 146 -15.17 19.14 11.35
C PRO A 146 -14.03 18.87 12.34
N ARG A 147 -13.57 19.92 13.02
CA ARG A 147 -12.46 19.79 13.95
C ARG A 147 -12.81 18.94 15.19
N GLY A 148 -11.78 18.39 15.83
CA GLY A 148 -11.93 17.50 16.98
C GLY A 148 -12.66 16.18 16.68
N ARG A 149 -12.28 15.49 15.59
CA ARG A 149 -12.81 14.17 15.19
C ARG A 149 -11.69 13.21 14.87
N ALA A 150 -11.76 12.00 15.43
CA ALA A 150 -10.90 10.88 15.05
C ALA A 150 -11.43 10.18 13.79
N SER A 151 -11.39 10.87 12.65
CA SER A 151 -11.84 10.33 11.35
C SER A 151 -10.72 9.66 10.55
N GLY A 152 -9.45 9.90 10.89
CA GLY A 152 -8.24 9.36 10.24
C GLY A 152 -7.90 7.93 10.65
N VAL A 153 -8.90 7.05 10.60
CA VAL A 153 -8.75 5.60 10.73
C VAL A 153 -9.53 4.97 9.59
N ALA A 154 -9.01 3.92 8.97
CA ALA A 154 -9.72 3.12 7.98
C ALA A 154 -9.43 1.64 8.20
N VAL A 155 -10.35 0.76 7.77
CA VAL A 155 -10.14 -0.69 7.80
C VAL A 155 -10.22 -1.27 6.39
N LEU A 156 -9.39 -2.26 6.10
CA LEU A 156 -9.29 -2.89 4.79
C LEU A 156 -10.50 -3.81 4.55
N ASP A 157 -11.27 -3.53 3.51
CA ASP A 157 -12.30 -4.44 2.97
C ASP A 157 -11.84 -4.93 1.60
N ALA A 158 -10.93 -5.90 1.64
CA ALA A 158 -10.33 -6.51 0.46
C ALA A 158 -11.36 -7.24 -0.43
N GLU A 159 -12.42 -7.79 0.17
CA GLU A 159 -13.52 -8.46 -0.53
C GLU A 159 -14.27 -7.48 -1.45
N ASN A 160 -14.53 -6.26 -0.96
CA ASN A 160 -15.26 -5.23 -1.71
C ASN A 160 -14.35 -4.18 -2.37
N ARG A 161 -13.03 -4.44 -2.44
CA ARG A 161 -12.00 -3.52 -2.97
C ARG A 161 -12.10 -2.09 -2.42
N ALA A 162 -12.29 -1.95 -1.11
CA ALA A 162 -12.52 -0.65 -0.49
C ALA A 162 -11.88 -0.46 0.89
N LEU A 163 -11.54 0.78 1.22
CA LEU A 163 -11.30 1.20 2.59
C LEU A 163 -12.62 1.63 3.23
N GLN A 164 -12.95 1.02 4.36
CA GLN A 164 -14.10 1.41 5.16
C GLN A 164 -13.65 2.47 6.18
N LEU A 165 -14.05 3.72 5.96
CA LEU A 165 -13.88 4.81 6.90
C LEU A 165 -14.89 4.67 8.06
N PRO A 166 -14.79 5.48 9.13
CA PRO A 166 -15.78 5.44 10.20
C PRO A 166 -17.14 5.92 9.65
N TYR A 167 -18.24 5.30 10.09
CA TYR A 167 -19.59 5.64 9.60
C TYR A 167 -19.85 7.14 9.58
N ARG A 168 -20.22 7.68 8.42
CA ARG A 168 -20.55 9.10 8.23
C ARG A 168 -21.96 9.38 8.75
N VAL A 169 -22.14 10.52 9.39
CA VAL A 169 -23.41 11.02 9.91
C VAL A 169 -23.67 12.40 9.33
N ALA A 170 -24.82 12.58 8.68
CA ALA A 170 -25.22 13.89 8.15
C ALA A 170 -25.51 14.89 9.29
N ALA A 171 -24.78 16.00 9.37
CA ALA A 171 -25.06 17.03 10.37
C ALA A 171 -26.38 17.75 10.10
N ALA A 172 -27.10 18.09 11.18
CA ALA A 172 -28.45 18.66 11.09
C ALA A 172 -28.49 20.09 10.51
N GLU A 173 -27.42 20.89 10.66
CA GLU A 173 -27.34 22.26 10.13
C GLU A 173 -25.89 22.61 9.71
N ASN A 174 -25.75 23.26 8.54
CA ASN A 174 -24.54 23.93 8.03
C ASN A 174 -23.23 23.11 7.93
N HIS A 175 -23.10 22.30 6.86
CA HIS A 175 -21.82 21.86 6.26
C HIS A 175 -20.75 21.29 7.21
N ALA A 176 -21.05 20.17 7.86
CA ALA A 176 -20.04 19.29 8.45
C ALA A 176 -20.47 17.83 8.28
N ASN A 177 -19.61 16.97 7.76
CA ASN A 177 -19.80 15.52 7.85
C ASN A 177 -19.35 15.10 9.26
N ASP A 178 -20.19 14.50 10.09
CA ASP A 178 -19.75 13.94 11.38
C ASP A 178 -19.45 12.45 11.22
N CYS A 179 -18.74 11.81 12.17
CA CYS A 179 -18.49 10.37 12.17
C CYS A 179 -18.96 9.66 13.45
N LEU A 180 -19.19 8.34 13.35
CA LEU A 180 -19.23 7.45 14.51
C LEU A 180 -17.80 7.15 14.96
N CYS A 181 -17.26 8.14 15.65
CA CYS A 181 -15.89 8.24 16.09
C CYS A 181 -15.85 9.03 17.41
N SER A 182 -14.72 8.99 18.11
CA SER A 182 -14.45 9.92 19.21
C SER A 182 -14.54 11.36 18.73
N ASN A 183 -15.39 12.13 19.40
CA ASN A 183 -15.53 13.56 19.26
C ASN A 183 -15.28 14.23 20.63
N ASN A 184 -14.21 14.99 20.74
CA ASN A 184 -13.78 15.55 22.02
C ASN A 184 -13.03 16.87 21.81
N ASP A 185 -13.29 17.85 22.67
CA ASP A 185 -12.54 19.12 22.71
C ASP A 185 -11.04 18.87 23.02
N GLU A 186 -10.71 17.74 23.67
CA GLU A 186 -9.34 17.28 23.87
C GLU A 186 -8.61 16.91 22.56
N LEU A 187 -9.33 16.57 21.47
CA LEU A 187 -8.72 16.39 20.14
C LEU A 187 -8.34 17.73 19.46
N GLU A 188 -8.81 18.86 20.00
CA GLU A 188 -8.36 20.22 19.65
C GLU A 188 -7.37 20.78 20.68
N SER A 189 -7.03 20.00 21.70
CA SER A 189 -6.04 20.35 22.72
C SER A 189 -4.69 19.72 22.39
N PHE A 190 -3.61 20.32 22.86
CA PHE A 190 -2.27 19.73 22.71
C PHE A 190 -2.11 18.54 23.70
N LEU A 191 -1.33 17.55 23.29
CA LEU A 191 -0.89 16.43 24.10
C LEU A 191 0.50 16.78 24.68
N ASP A 192 0.58 17.01 25.99
CA ASP A 192 1.83 17.39 26.66
C ASP A 192 2.74 16.15 26.90
N PRO A 193 4.06 16.34 27.15
CA PRO A 193 5.00 15.26 27.45
C PRO A 193 4.55 14.33 28.59
N GLY A 194 4.43 13.04 28.28
CA GLY A 194 3.94 12.02 29.21
C GLY A 194 2.42 11.87 29.30
N GLU A 195 1.64 12.68 28.57
CA GLU A 195 0.20 12.49 28.46
C GLU A 195 -0.17 11.40 27.45
N GLU A 196 -1.35 10.82 27.63
CA GLU A 196 -1.95 9.87 26.69
C GLU A 196 -3.44 10.14 26.50
N MET A 197 -3.92 9.93 25.27
CA MET A 197 -5.33 10.05 24.94
C MET A 197 -5.80 8.79 24.21
N THR A 198 -7.00 8.31 24.55
CA THR A 198 -7.59 7.11 23.94
C THR A 198 -8.84 7.50 23.16
N PHE A 199 -8.99 6.95 21.95
CA PHE A 199 -10.09 7.22 21.05
C PHE A 199 -10.61 5.93 20.40
N HIS A 200 -11.77 6.02 19.76
CA HIS A 200 -12.41 4.92 19.06
C HIS A 200 -13.04 5.37 17.74
N THR A 201 -13.22 4.42 16.84
CA THR A 201 -13.90 4.58 15.54
C THR A 201 -14.77 3.37 15.26
N VAL A 202 -15.90 3.57 14.59
CA VAL A 202 -16.87 2.53 14.26
C VAL A 202 -16.97 2.39 12.74
N HIS A 203 -16.67 1.20 12.23
CA HIS A 203 -16.57 0.89 10.80
C HIS A 203 -17.55 -0.22 10.40
N PRO A 204 -18.02 -0.26 9.14
CA PRO A 204 -18.52 -1.49 8.53
C PRO A 204 -17.48 -2.61 8.61
N VAL A 205 -17.92 -3.87 8.75
CA VAL A 205 -17.03 -5.03 8.62
C VAL A 205 -17.80 -6.26 8.10
N SER A 206 -17.15 -7.08 7.28
CA SER A 206 -17.72 -8.37 6.84
C SER A 206 -17.96 -9.29 8.05
N PRO A 207 -19.14 -9.95 8.16
CA PRO A 207 -19.50 -10.76 9.33
C PRO A 207 -18.59 -11.98 9.52
N ASP A 208 -17.95 -12.45 8.44
CA ASP A 208 -17.06 -13.62 8.46
C ASP A 208 -15.57 -13.24 8.63
N ALA A 209 -15.22 -11.94 8.63
CA ALA A 209 -13.84 -11.48 8.83
C ALA A 209 -13.28 -11.93 10.19
N GLN A 210 -12.03 -12.42 10.19
CA GLN A 210 -11.32 -12.87 11.40
C GLN A 210 -10.16 -11.93 11.78
N THR A 211 -9.57 -11.30 10.77
CA THR A 211 -8.52 -10.29 10.85
C THR A 211 -8.90 -9.09 9.99
N THR A 212 -8.20 -7.98 10.16
CA THR A 212 -8.25 -6.81 9.27
C THR A 212 -6.91 -6.08 9.30
N THR A 213 -6.63 -5.28 8.28
CA THR A 213 -5.63 -4.22 8.37
C THR A 213 -6.31 -2.92 8.84
N VAL A 214 -5.67 -2.20 9.75
CA VAL A 214 -6.11 -0.88 10.26
C VAL A 214 -5.10 0.17 9.79
N PHE A 215 -5.57 1.08 8.96
CA PHE A 215 -4.83 2.26 8.52
C PHE A 215 -5.13 3.45 9.42
N THR A 216 -4.16 4.33 9.60
CA THR A 216 -4.34 5.64 10.23
C THR A 216 -3.24 6.59 9.74
N ASP A 217 -3.53 7.89 9.67
CA ASP A 217 -2.51 8.88 9.32
C ASP A 217 -1.46 9.04 10.46
N ALA A 218 -1.79 8.63 11.69
CA ALA A 218 -0.93 8.70 12.86
C ALA A 218 0.26 7.71 12.88
N ALA A 219 0.26 6.66 12.06
CA ALA A 219 1.22 5.55 12.12
C ALA A 219 1.22 4.67 10.87
N PRO A 220 2.29 3.88 10.62
CA PRO A 220 2.22 2.74 9.71
C PRO A 220 1.03 1.80 10.01
N PRO A 221 0.49 1.07 9.01
CA PRO A 221 -0.73 0.29 9.18
C PRO A 221 -0.50 -0.92 10.11
N PHE A 222 -1.47 -1.18 10.98
CA PHE A 222 -1.51 -2.39 11.78
C PHE A 222 -2.10 -3.52 10.94
N VAL A 223 -1.31 -4.55 10.63
CA VAL A 223 -1.70 -5.68 9.79
C VAL A 223 -2.09 -6.89 10.67
N ASP A 224 -2.92 -7.79 10.15
CA ASP A 224 -3.38 -9.01 10.83
C ASP A 224 -4.07 -8.78 12.17
N VAL A 225 -4.73 -7.62 12.33
CA VAL A 225 -5.40 -7.24 13.58
C VAL A 225 -6.54 -8.22 13.86
N PRO A 226 -6.49 -8.99 14.97
CA PRO A 226 -7.52 -9.97 15.26
C PRO A 226 -8.84 -9.30 15.66
N ILE A 227 -9.91 -9.62 14.92
CA ILE A 227 -11.27 -9.17 15.23
C ILE A 227 -11.85 -10.07 16.32
N THR A 228 -12.38 -9.48 17.39
CA THR A 228 -12.95 -10.25 18.52
C THR A 228 -14.41 -9.93 18.78
N ASP A 229 -15.23 -10.94 19.11
CA ASP A 229 -16.65 -10.76 19.48
C ASP A 229 -16.83 -10.37 20.96
N ARG A 230 -15.89 -9.60 21.53
CA ARG A 230 -16.05 -8.99 22.85
C ARG A 230 -16.99 -7.79 22.73
N GLU A 231 -17.82 -7.55 23.74
CA GLU A 231 -18.68 -6.38 23.79
C GLU A 231 -17.83 -5.09 23.72
N PRO A 232 -17.96 -4.26 22.67
CA PRO A 232 -17.14 -3.07 22.53
C PRO A 232 -17.35 -2.05 23.65
N SER A 233 -16.33 -1.26 23.93
CA SER A 233 -16.36 -0.22 24.96
C SER A 233 -15.71 1.06 24.49
N ALA A 234 -16.37 2.20 24.73
CA ALA A 234 -15.75 3.51 24.57
C ALA A 234 -14.56 3.68 25.54
N PRO A 235 -13.64 4.61 25.23
CA PRO A 235 -12.70 5.14 26.22
C PRO A 235 -13.42 5.76 27.42
N GLU A 236 -12.71 5.91 28.55
CA GLU A 236 -13.28 6.56 29.74
C GLU A 236 -13.76 7.99 29.43
N GLY A 237 -14.91 8.38 29.98
CA GLY A 237 -15.54 9.68 29.73
C GLY A 237 -16.27 9.81 28.37
N GLN A 238 -16.09 8.87 27.43
CA GLN A 238 -16.68 8.93 26.10
C GLN A 238 -17.92 8.03 25.97
N THR A 239 -18.76 8.31 24.95
CA THR A 239 -19.96 7.52 24.65
C THR A 239 -19.80 6.80 23.30
N LEU A 240 -19.86 5.47 23.31
CA LEU A 240 -19.93 4.68 22.09
C LEU A 240 -21.34 4.81 21.50
N ARG A 241 -21.44 4.99 20.18
CA ARG A 241 -22.69 5.04 19.42
C ARG A 241 -22.58 4.10 18.23
N MET A 242 -23.55 3.20 18.07
CA MET A 242 -23.62 2.30 16.91
C MET A 242 -24.53 2.90 15.81
N PRO A 243 -24.40 2.48 14.54
CA PRO A 243 -25.21 3.01 13.43
C PRO A 243 -26.72 2.90 13.64
N GLU A 244 -27.21 1.82 14.27
CA GLU A 244 -28.62 1.60 14.58
C GLU A 244 -29.21 2.62 15.55
N ASP A 245 -28.39 3.24 16.40
CA ASP A 245 -28.79 4.26 17.36
C ASP A 245 -28.76 5.69 16.78
N VAL A 246 -28.15 5.88 15.59
CA VAL A 246 -27.89 7.20 15.01
C VAL A 246 -28.58 7.35 13.65
N PRO A 247 -29.74 8.04 13.60
CA PRO A 247 -30.46 8.28 12.35
C PRO A 247 -29.60 9.01 11.32
N GLY A 248 -29.46 8.42 10.13
CA GLY A 248 -28.63 8.98 9.06
C GLY A 248 -27.13 8.66 9.17
N ALA A 249 -26.77 7.65 9.98
CA ALA A 249 -25.47 6.98 9.86
C ALA A 249 -25.42 6.10 8.59
N GLU A 250 -24.41 6.30 7.77
CA GLU A 250 -24.18 5.59 6.50
C GLU A 250 -22.73 5.09 6.44
N PRO A 251 -22.44 3.92 5.82
CA PRO A 251 -21.08 3.55 5.47
C PRO A 251 -20.39 4.67 4.70
N ASP A 252 -19.15 5.01 5.08
CA ASP A 252 -18.28 5.87 4.29
C ASP A 252 -17.16 5.01 3.74
N THR A 253 -17.13 4.89 2.42
CA THR A 253 -16.36 3.86 1.71
C THR A 253 -15.56 4.56 0.62
N LEU A 254 -14.26 4.27 0.56
CA LEU A 254 -13.36 4.68 -0.51
C LEU A 254 -13.00 3.45 -1.32
N ALA A 255 -13.52 3.32 -2.53
CA ALA A 255 -13.08 2.29 -3.46
C ALA A 255 -11.62 2.53 -3.87
N TRP A 256 -10.94 1.47 -4.32
CA TRP A 256 -9.60 1.60 -4.85
C TRP A 256 -9.41 1.07 -6.28
N GLY A 257 -8.62 1.84 -7.01
CA GLY A 257 -8.08 1.48 -8.29
C GLY A 257 -6.64 0.96 -8.20
N THR A 258 -6.22 0.27 -9.24
CA THR A 258 -4.88 -0.30 -9.42
C THR A 258 -4.26 0.23 -10.71
N SER A 259 -2.94 0.46 -10.70
CA SER A 259 -2.17 0.82 -11.90
C SER A 259 -1.00 -0.15 -12.07
N VAL A 260 -0.98 -0.85 -13.21
CA VAL A 260 -0.04 -1.92 -13.53
C VAL A 260 0.51 -1.71 -14.94
N GLU A 261 1.81 -1.62 -15.06
CA GLU A 261 2.55 -1.37 -16.30
C GLU A 261 3.29 -2.63 -16.74
N ALA A 262 3.49 -2.82 -18.04
CA ALA A 262 4.50 -3.74 -18.53
C ALA A 262 5.90 -3.16 -18.24
N ALA A 263 6.85 -4.00 -17.84
CA ALA A 263 8.19 -3.54 -17.45
C ALA A 263 9.04 -2.99 -18.63
N ASP A 264 8.57 -3.15 -19.86
CA ASP A 264 9.11 -2.56 -21.09
C ASP A 264 8.39 -1.27 -21.52
N ASP A 265 7.49 -0.75 -20.68
CA ASP A 265 6.67 0.44 -20.88
C ASP A 265 5.77 0.37 -22.16
N SER A 266 5.48 -0.84 -22.64
CA SER A 266 4.63 -1.08 -23.83
C SER A 266 3.12 -0.88 -23.57
N GLN A 267 2.69 -1.07 -22.33
CA GLN A 267 1.31 -1.10 -21.88
C GLN A 267 1.22 -0.59 -20.44
N ALA A 268 0.21 0.23 -20.13
CA ALA A 268 -0.19 0.57 -18.77
C ALA A 268 -1.69 0.29 -18.61
N THR A 269 -2.07 -0.43 -17.56
CA THR A 269 -3.45 -0.81 -17.25
C THR A 269 -3.87 -0.14 -15.96
N ARG A 270 -4.93 0.66 -16.02
CA ARG A 270 -5.63 1.23 -14.86
C ARG A 270 -6.94 0.48 -14.70
N THR A 271 -7.34 0.22 -13.47
CA THR A 271 -8.64 -0.39 -13.15
C THR A 271 -9.18 0.28 -11.92
N ASP A 272 -10.34 0.89 -12.03
CA ASP A 272 -11.11 1.49 -10.94
C ASP A 272 -12.37 0.65 -10.66
N ALA A 273 -13.30 1.14 -9.83
CA ALA A 273 -14.52 0.43 -9.47
C ALA A 273 -15.52 0.25 -10.62
N GLU A 274 -15.48 1.09 -11.67
CA GLU A 274 -16.45 1.10 -12.77
C GLU A 274 -15.84 0.66 -14.10
N SER A 275 -14.53 0.87 -14.30
CA SER A 275 -13.85 0.77 -15.58
C SER A 275 -12.46 0.13 -15.51
N THR A 276 -12.02 -0.42 -16.63
CA THR A 276 -10.62 -0.73 -16.92
C THR A 276 -10.21 0.06 -18.15
N SER A 277 -9.06 0.72 -18.06
CA SER A 277 -8.46 1.49 -19.15
C SER A 277 -7.03 1.01 -19.40
N ILE A 278 -6.69 0.74 -20.66
CA ILE A 278 -5.41 0.19 -21.09
C ILE A 278 -4.77 1.17 -22.08
N ASP A 279 -3.72 1.86 -21.64
CA ASP A 279 -2.87 2.71 -22.48
C ASP A 279 -1.80 1.86 -23.17
N LEU A 280 -1.81 1.82 -24.50
CA LEU A 280 -0.79 1.15 -25.32
C LEU A 280 0.14 2.16 -25.96
N SER A 281 1.46 1.94 -25.85
CA SER A 281 2.46 2.86 -26.41
C SER A 281 2.41 2.88 -27.95
N ALA A 282 2.17 4.06 -28.54
CA ALA A 282 2.13 4.20 -30.00
C ALA A 282 3.49 3.92 -30.66
N ASP A 283 4.60 4.12 -29.94
CA ASP A 283 5.96 3.82 -30.42
C ASP A 283 6.25 2.30 -30.48
N VAL A 284 5.43 1.48 -29.80
CA VAL A 284 5.43 0.00 -29.92
C VAL A 284 4.44 -0.45 -30.99
N LEU A 285 3.25 0.17 -31.03
CA LEU A 285 2.19 -0.20 -31.98
C LEU A 285 2.49 0.19 -33.43
N PHE A 286 3.18 1.31 -33.68
CA PHE A 286 3.32 1.90 -35.01
C PHE A 286 4.73 2.44 -35.28
N ALA A 287 5.08 2.61 -36.56
CA ALA A 287 6.24 3.42 -36.94
C ALA A 287 5.95 4.92 -36.79
N THR A 288 7.01 5.74 -36.71
CA THR A 288 6.91 7.20 -36.52
C THR A 288 6.13 7.87 -37.66
N GLY A 289 4.98 8.46 -37.33
CA GLY A 289 4.10 9.13 -38.30
C GLY A 289 3.28 8.17 -39.16
N GLU A 290 3.22 6.89 -38.82
CA GLU A 290 2.42 5.87 -39.51
C GLU A 290 1.30 5.34 -38.59
N SER A 291 0.28 4.75 -39.20
CA SER A 291 -0.89 4.12 -38.58
C SER A 291 -0.96 2.60 -38.81
N GLU A 292 -0.08 2.02 -39.64
CA GLU A 292 0.01 0.58 -39.89
C GLU A 292 0.68 -0.13 -38.69
N LEU A 293 0.07 -1.22 -38.21
CA LEU A 293 0.52 -1.95 -37.02
C LEU A 293 1.88 -2.63 -37.24
N SER A 294 2.75 -2.52 -36.24
CA SER A 294 4.06 -3.20 -36.21
C SER A 294 3.93 -4.72 -36.05
N ALA A 295 5.04 -5.45 -36.20
CA ALA A 295 5.04 -6.90 -35.94
C ALA A 295 4.91 -7.19 -34.43
N GLU A 296 5.46 -6.30 -33.62
CA GLU A 296 5.49 -6.30 -32.16
C GLU A 296 4.12 -5.99 -31.56
N ALA A 297 3.31 -5.15 -32.23
CA ALA A 297 1.95 -4.78 -31.81
C ALA A 297 1.05 -5.99 -31.54
N ARG A 298 1.22 -7.08 -32.30
CA ARG A 298 0.36 -8.26 -32.17
C ARG A 298 0.41 -8.90 -30.79
N GLU A 299 1.57 -8.99 -30.15
CA GLU A 299 1.72 -9.60 -28.83
C GLU A 299 1.11 -8.72 -27.72
N VAL A 300 1.15 -7.39 -27.90
CA VAL A 300 0.49 -6.43 -27.01
C VAL A 300 -1.04 -6.51 -27.15
N LEU A 301 -1.53 -6.61 -28.39
CA LEU A 301 -2.97 -6.71 -28.69
C LEU A 301 -3.56 -8.06 -28.28
N GLU A 302 -2.81 -9.16 -28.40
CA GLU A 302 -3.22 -10.49 -27.88
C GLU A 302 -3.40 -10.43 -26.34
N ARG A 303 -2.43 -9.87 -25.59
CA ARG A 303 -2.56 -9.65 -24.13
C ARG A 303 -3.70 -8.69 -23.75
N THR A 304 -4.06 -7.76 -24.64
CA THR A 304 -5.16 -6.81 -24.42
C THR A 304 -6.52 -7.47 -24.67
N ALA A 305 -6.63 -8.29 -25.71
CA ALA A 305 -7.82 -9.08 -26.00
C ALA A 305 -8.13 -10.09 -24.89
N GLU A 306 -7.11 -10.72 -24.29
CA GLU A 306 -7.28 -11.59 -23.12
C GLU A 306 -7.90 -10.86 -21.92
N GLN A 307 -7.55 -9.59 -21.69
CA GLN A 307 -8.13 -8.78 -20.61
C GLN A 307 -9.57 -8.35 -20.89
N ILE A 308 -9.90 -8.03 -22.15
CA ILE A 308 -11.28 -7.72 -22.59
C ILE A 308 -12.17 -8.96 -22.49
N ASP A 309 -11.69 -10.14 -22.92
CA ASP A 309 -12.43 -11.39 -22.80
C ASP A 309 -12.60 -11.82 -21.32
N ALA A 310 -11.59 -11.58 -20.48
CA ALA A 310 -11.67 -11.84 -19.04
C ALA A 310 -12.65 -10.89 -18.32
N SER A 311 -12.77 -9.63 -18.75
CA SER A 311 -13.74 -8.70 -18.18
C SER A 311 -15.18 -9.01 -18.59
N GLY A 312 -15.37 -9.70 -19.71
CA GLY A 312 -16.71 -9.98 -20.26
C GLY A 312 -17.42 -8.72 -20.73
N ALA A 313 -16.67 -7.67 -21.06
CA ALA A 313 -17.21 -6.39 -21.51
C ALA A 313 -18.10 -6.52 -22.75
N ALA A 314 -19.23 -5.84 -22.74
CA ALA A 314 -20.15 -5.78 -23.88
C ALA A 314 -19.79 -4.65 -24.87
N GLU A 315 -19.11 -3.61 -24.40
CA GLU A 315 -18.74 -2.40 -25.15
C GLU A 315 -17.27 -2.06 -24.80
N VAL A 316 -16.50 -1.67 -25.82
CA VAL A 316 -15.09 -1.27 -25.72
C VAL A 316 -14.88 -0.01 -26.56
N THR A 317 -14.29 1.03 -25.96
CA THR A 317 -13.88 2.25 -26.67
C THR A 317 -12.37 2.22 -26.89
N VAL A 318 -11.93 2.62 -28.08
CA VAL A 318 -10.52 2.71 -28.49
C VAL A 318 -10.24 4.15 -28.92
N GLU A 319 -9.33 4.82 -28.22
CA GLU A 319 -9.08 6.25 -28.33
C GLU A 319 -7.63 6.49 -28.78
N GLY A 320 -7.44 7.15 -29.92
CA GLY A 320 -6.11 7.49 -30.43
C GLY A 320 -5.64 8.86 -29.92
N HIS A 321 -4.38 8.94 -29.49
CA HIS A 321 -3.76 10.19 -29.04
C HIS A 321 -2.35 10.41 -29.63
N THR A 322 -1.96 11.68 -29.72
CA THR A 322 -0.61 12.14 -30.10
C THR A 322 -0.02 13.04 -29.01
N ASP A 323 1.26 13.39 -29.17
CA ASP A 323 1.81 14.56 -28.48
C ASP A 323 1.49 15.86 -29.23
N ASP A 324 1.91 16.99 -28.69
CA ASP A 324 1.76 18.33 -29.28
C ASP A 324 2.69 18.63 -30.47
N THR A 325 3.48 17.65 -30.95
CA THR A 325 4.47 17.89 -32.01
C THR A 325 3.84 17.75 -33.39
N GLY A 326 3.16 18.80 -33.83
CA GLY A 326 2.54 18.86 -35.14
C GLY A 326 1.68 20.10 -35.35
N ASP A 327 0.78 20.00 -36.33
CA ASP A 327 -0.43 20.83 -36.43
C ASP A 327 -1.62 19.84 -36.40
N ASP A 328 -2.75 20.22 -35.80
CA ASP A 328 -3.97 19.39 -35.63
C ASP A 328 -4.38 18.64 -36.91
N SER A 329 -4.24 19.31 -38.07
CA SER A 329 -4.49 18.74 -39.41
C SER A 329 -3.64 17.50 -39.80
N ILE A 330 -2.66 17.14 -38.99
CA ILE A 330 -1.85 15.92 -39.05
C ILE A 330 -2.22 14.98 -37.89
N ASN A 331 -2.35 15.52 -36.68
CA ASN A 331 -2.57 14.75 -35.46
C ASN A 331 -3.97 14.11 -35.40
N ASP A 332 -5.03 14.86 -35.73
CA ASP A 332 -6.42 14.37 -35.70
C ASP A 332 -6.59 13.11 -36.58
N PRO A 333 -6.32 13.14 -37.91
CA PRO A 333 -6.49 11.96 -38.76
C PRO A 333 -5.53 10.83 -38.41
N LEU A 334 -4.29 11.12 -37.97
CA LEU A 334 -3.34 10.09 -37.55
C LEU A 334 -3.84 9.36 -36.30
N SER A 335 -4.47 10.06 -35.37
CA SER A 335 -5.04 9.48 -34.16
C SER A 335 -6.26 8.60 -34.46
N GLU A 336 -7.16 9.06 -35.33
CA GLU A 336 -8.35 8.32 -35.78
C GLU A 336 -7.96 7.03 -36.53
N GLU A 337 -7.06 7.11 -37.52
CA GLU A 337 -6.55 5.94 -38.27
C GLU A 337 -5.89 4.89 -37.35
N ARG A 338 -5.21 5.32 -36.29
CA ARG A 338 -4.57 4.43 -35.31
C ARG A 338 -5.61 3.69 -34.45
N ALA A 339 -6.66 4.39 -34.01
CA ALA A 339 -7.77 3.81 -33.27
C ALA A 339 -8.55 2.80 -34.13
N GLU A 340 -8.81 3.11 -35.41
CA GLU A 340 -9.46 2.21 -36.37
C GLU A 340 -8.65 0.93 -36.61
N ASN A 341 -7.33 1.04 -36.79
CA ASN A 341 -6.45 -0.12 -37.03
C ASN A 341 -6.30 -1.01 -35.79
N VAL A 342 -6.20 -0.43 -34.58
CA VAL A 342 -6.21 -1.19 -33.32
C VAL A 342 -7.56 -1.89 -33.12
N THR A 343 -8.67 -1.19 -33.35
CA THR A 343 -10.02 -1.76 -33.28
C THR A 343 -10.17 -2.96 -34.20
N SER A 344 -9.80 -2.81 -35.48
CA SER A 344 -9.86 -3.88 -36.48
C SER A 344 -9.05 -5.12 -36.07
N ALA A 345 -7.91 -4.93 -35.40
CA ALA A 345 -7.09 -6.04 -34.90
C ALA A 345 -7.67 -6.68 -33.62
N LEU A 346 -8.29 -5.91 -32.73
CA LEU A 346 -8.95 -6.44 -31.52
C LEU A 346 -10.23 -7.21 -31.87
N GLU A 347 -11.01 -6.77 -32.87
CA GLU A 347 -12.18 -7.51 -33.39
C GLU A 347 -11.83 -8.92 -33.91
N GLU A 348 -10.59 -9.14 -34.39
CA GLU A 348 -10.11 -10.47 -34.80
C GLU A 348 -9.64 -11.36 -33.63
N LEU A 349 -9.33 -10.76 -32.47
CA LEU A 349 -8.71 -11.43 -31.32
C LEU A 349 -9.70 -11.70 -30.17
N VAL A 350 -10.60 -10.76 -29.89
CA VAL A 350 -11.59 -10.83 -28.80
C VAL A 350 -12.71 -11.81 -29.17
N THR A 351 -12.98 -12.77 -28.29
CA THR A 351 -13.93 -13.88 -28.53
C THR A 351 -15.28 -13.70 -27.84
N GLY A 352 -15.38 -12.80 -26.86
CA GLY A 352 -16.59 -12.49 -26.09
C GLY A 352 -17.70 -11.79 -26.87
N GLY A 353 -17.39 -11.22 -28.05
CA GLY A 353 -18.36 -10.54 -28.91
C GLY A 353 -18.71 -9.12 -28.46
N ALA A 354 -17.76 -8.41 -27.85
CA ALA A 354 -17.87 -7.00 -27.51
C ALA A 354 -18.12 -6.13 -28.76
N ALA A 355 -18.85 -5.03 -28.61
CA ALA A 355 -18.97 -3.99 -29.61
C ALA A 355 -17.87 -2.95 -29.44
N PHE A 356 -17.15 -2.63 -30.51
CA PHE A 356 -16.05 -1.66 -30.49
C PHE A 356 -16.47 -0.30 -31.05
N THR A 357 -15.93 0.76 -30.47
CA THR A 357 -16.00 2.14 -30.99
C THR A 357 -14.57 2.70 -31.08
N ALA A 358 -14.25 3.40 -32.16
CA ALA A 358 -12.95 4.02 -32.38
C ALA A 358 -13.12 5.55 -32.47
N GLU A 359 -12.31 6.30 -31.73
CA GLU A 359 -12.29 7.77 -31.73
C GLU A 359 -10.84 8.30 -31.76
N GLY A 360 -10.62 9.45 -32.39
CA GLY A 360 -9.31 10.12 -32.47
C GLY A 360 -9.36 11.50 -31.81
N PHE A 361 -8.47 11.75 -30.86
CA PHE A 361 -8.41 12.99 -30.08
C PHE A 361 -7.22 13.89 -30.43
N GLY A 362 -6.38 13.49 -31.40
CA GLY A 362 -5.16 14.22 -31.74
C GLY A 362 -4.32 14.50 -30.49
N SER A 363 -4.02 15.77 -30.25
CA SER A 363 -3.28 16.26 -29.07
C SER A 363 -4.15 16.92 -28.00
N ASP A 364 -5.49 16.87 -28.11
CA ASP A 364 -6.40 17.66 -27.26
C ASP A 364 -6.54 17.11 -25.82
N GLU A 365 -6.32 15.81 -25.61
CA GLU A 365 -6.47 15.11 -24.32
C GLU A 365 -5.13 14.49 -23.83
N PRO A 366 -4.13 15.31 -23.44
CA PRO A 366 -2.86 14.85 -22.88
C PRO A 366 -3.03 14.40 -21.41
N LEU A 367 -2.46 13.24 -21.06
CA LEU A 367 -2.42 12.75 -19.68
C LEU A 367 -1.17 13.20 -18.91
N TYR A 368 -0.18 13.72 -19.61
CA TYR A 368 1.15 14.09 -19.12
C TYR A 368 1.61 15.39 -19.78
N SER A 369 2.54 16.15 -19.17
CA SER A 369 3.03 17.39 -19.80
C SER A 369 3.80 17.12 -21.08
N ASN A 370 3.41 17.84 -22.13
CA ASN A 370 4.16 17.89 -23.36
C ASN A 370 5.46 18.72 -23.25
N ASP A 371 5.78 19.34 -22.11
CA ASP A 371 7.08 20.02 -21.91
C ASP A 371 8.25 19.03 -21.89
N THR A 372 8.03 17.80 -21.40
CA THR A 372 9.07 16.76 -21.31
C THR A 372 8.99 15.76 -22.48
N GLU A 373 10.14 15.20 -22.89
CA GLU A 373 10.15 14.15 -23.93
C GLU A 373 9.43 12.88 -23.47
N GLU A 374 9.51 12.57 -22.17
CA GLU A 374 8.85 11.41 -21.58
C GLU A 374 7.33 11.59 -21.52
N GLY A 375 6.84 12.76 -21.11
CA GLY A 375 5.41 13.09 -21.14
C GLY A 375 4.84 13.09 -22.57
N ARG A 376 5.56 13.64 -23.56
CA ARG A 376 5.20 13.49 -24.98
C ARG A 376 5.14 12.02 -25.40
N ARG A 377 6.14 11.20 -25.04
CA ARG A 377 6.16 9.75 -25.34
C ARG A 377 4.95 9.03 -24.76
N LEU A 378 4.55 9.36 -23.53
CA LEU A 378 3.39 8.77 -22.86
C LEU A 378 2.05 9.31 -23.41
N ASN A 379 2.01 10.52 -23.95
CA ASN A 379 0.84 11.05 -24.65
C ASN A 379 0.62 10.41 -26.03
N ARG A 380 1.69 9.96 -26.71
CA ARG A 380 1.61 9.12 -27.91
C ARG A 380 1.14 7.70 -27.55
N ARG A 381 -0.16 7.53 -27.38
CA ARG A 381 -0.80 6.28 -26.92
C ARG A 381 -2.07 5.94 -27.72
N VAL A 382 -2.52 4.70 -27.58
CA VAL A 382 -3.90 4.31 -27.85
C VAL A 382 -4.50 3.83 -26.53
N THR A 383 -5.54 4.49 -26.05
CA THR A 383 -6.24 4.17 -24.80
C THR A 383 -7.43 3.27 -25.12
N ILE A 384 -7.60 2.17 -24.38
CA ILE A 384 -8.67 1.19 -24.60
C ILE A 384 -9.46 1.05 -23.31
N THR A 385 -10.71 1.50 -23.31
CA THR A 385 -11.54 1.59 -22.09
C THR A 385 -12.76 0.69 -22.21
N PHE A 386 -13.05 -0.07 -21.15
CA PHE A 386 -14.20 -0.96 -21.06
C PHE A 386 -14.70 -1.08 -19.61
N ALA A 387 -15.93 -1.55 -19.42
CA ALA A 387 -16.49 -1.74 -18.07
C ALA A 387 -15.64 -2.73 -17.26
N GLY A 388 -15.27 -2.34 -16.04
CA GLY A 388 -14.51 -3.19 -15.12
C GLY A 388 -15.35 -4.37 -14.62
N GLN A 389 -14.70 -5.44 -14.16
CA GLN A 389 -15.39 -6.47 -13.39
C GLN A 389 -15.73 -5.93 -12.00
N ALA A 390 -16.88 -5.28 -11.89
CA ALA A 390 -17.68 -5.42 -10.68
C ALA A 390 -18.09 -6.91 -10.63
N GLU A 391 -17.32 -7.75 -9.92
CA GLU A 391 -17.63 -9.17 -9.77
C GLU A 391 -19.04 -9.29 -9.19
N ALA A 392 -19.96 -9.77 -10.03
CA ALA A 392 -21.39 -9.62 -9.77
C ALA A 392 -21.80 -10.49 -8.59
N ALA A 393 -21.91 -9.86 -7.40
CA ALA A 393 -22.43 -10.46 -6.19
C ALA A 393 -23.67 -11.33 -6.50
N PRO A 394 -23.59 -12.67 -6.38
CA PRO A 394 -24.70 -13.54 -6.76
C PRO A 394 -25.80 -13.43 -5.70
N GLY A 395 -26.76 -12.54 -5.94
CA GLY A 395 -27.92 -12.36 -5.08
C GLY A 395 -28.73 -13.65 -4.91
N GLY A 396 -28.53 -14.30 -3.76
CA GLY A 396 -29.53 -15.18 -3.14
C GLY A 396 -29.45 -16.67 -3.45
N ALA A 397 -28.67 -17.40 -2.64
CA ALA A 397 -29.16 -18.61 -1.94
C ALA A 397 -28.17 -19.04 -0.83
N ALA A 398 -28.50 -18.77 0.44
CA ALA A 398 -27.69 -19.22 1.57
C ALA A 398 -27.64 -20.76 1.65
N PRO A 399 -26.46 -21.41 1.57
CA PRO A 399 -26.32 -22.80 2.00
C PRO A 399 -26.40 -22.85 3.53
N SER A 400 -27.31 -23.66 4.07
CA SER A 400 -27.42 -23.81 5.53
C SER A 400 -26.16 -24.45 6.13
N PRO A 401 -25.69 -23.98 7.30
CA PRO A 401 -24.42 -24.44 7.86
C PRO A 401 -24.50 -25.90 8.31
N THR A 402 -23.52 -26.70 7.91
CA THR A 402 -23.32 -28.05 8.46
C THR A 402 -21.86 -28.22 8.87
N ALA A 403 -21.67 -28.51 10.17
CA ALA A 403 -20.41 -28.87 10.83
C ALA A 403 -19.32 -27.78 10.86
N SER A 404 -19.42 -26.89 11.86
CA SER A 404 -18.26 -26.17 12.38
C SER A 404 -17.16 -27.16 12.81
N PRO A 405 -15.90 -27.01 12.38
CA PRO A 405 -14.79 -27.60 13.10
C PRO A 405 -14.66 -26.85 14.44
N THR A 406 -14.74 -27.57 15.56
CA THR A 406 -14.45 -27.00 16.89
C THR A 406 -12.93 -26.81 17.06
N GLY A 407 -12.37 -25.88 16.28
CA GLY A 407 -11.03 -25.37 16.47
C GLY A 407 -10.99 -24.55 17.75
N GLN A 408 -10.15 -24.95 18.70
CA GLN A 408 -9.89 -24.14 19.88
C GLN A 408 -9.15 -22.87 19.43
N ALA A 409 -9.71 -21.70 19.72
CA ALA A 409 -9.00 -20.44 19.53
C ALA A 409 -7.62 -20.54 20.20
N ARG A 410 -6.56 -20.31 19.42
CA ARG A 410 -5.19 -20.29 19.96
C ARG A 410 -5.09 -19.13 20.96
N PRO A 411 -4.54 -19.34 22.16
CA PRO A 411 -4.30 -18.23 23.08
C PRO A 411 -3.27 -17.27 22.47
N ALA A 412 -3.50 -15.97 22.62
CA ALA A 412 -2.60 -14.92 22.15
C ALA A 412 -1.22 -15.01 22.84
N ARG A 413 -0.28 -15.68 22.16
CA ARG A 413 1.15 -15.68 22.40
C ARG A 413 1.83 -15.74 21.03
N GLU A 414 2.93 -15.01 20.89
CA GLU A 414 3.64 -14.76 19.62
C GLU A 414 2.95 -13.77 18.66
N PHE A 415 2.26 -12.75 19.19
CA PHE A 415 2.13 -11.44 18.50
C PHE A 415 3.13 -10.40 19.07
N GLU A 416 3.73 -10.69 20.23
CA GLU A 416 4.81 -9.91 20.83
C GLU A 416 6.18 -10.43 20.35
N GLN A 417 6.77 -9.79 19.34
CA GLN A 417 8.22 -9.42 19.24
C GLN A 417 8.69 -9.19 17.78
N GLU A 418 8.12 -9.85 16.77
CA GLU A 418 8.69 -9.86 15.40
C GLU A 418 8.23 -8.71 14.48
N HIS A 419 7.28 -7.86 14.89
CA HIS A 419 6.79 -6.73 14.07
C HIS A 419 7.16 -5.34 14.59
N ASN A 420 8.27 -5.26 15.35
CA ASN A 420 9.07 -4.04 15.36
C ASN A 420 9.84 -3.97 14.03
N LEU A 421 9.34 -3.14 13.09
CA LEU A 421 9.78 -2.90 11.70
C LEU A 421 11.29 -2.62 11.52
N ARG A 422 12.17 -3.60 11.78
CA ARG A 422 13.62 -3.39 11.84
C ARG A 422 14.50 -4.57 11.40
N THR A 423 13.94 -5.58 10.72
CA THR A 423 14.78 -6.43 9.88
C THR A 423 15.06 -5.66 8.61
N GLU A 424 16.20 -4.97 8.52
CA GLU A 424 16.62 -4.27 7.30
C GLU A 424 16.71 -5.28 6.15
N ILE A 425 15.76 -5.23 5.22
CA ILE A 425 15.72 -6.11 4.03
C ILE A 425 16.40 -5.47 2.81
N GLY A 426 16.81 -4.19 2.92
CA GLY A 426 17.60 -3.48 1.93
C GLY A 426 18.07 -2.12 2.45
N ASP A 427 19.21 -1.64 1.97
CA ASP A 427 19.78 -0.32 2.29
C ASP A 427 20.40 0.30 1.03
N ALA A 428 20.06 1.56 0.76
CA ALA A 428 20.62 2.35 -0.33
C ALA A 428 20.98 3.76 0.16
N ASP A 429 22.23 4.18 -0.08
CA ASP A 429 22.78 5.45 0.38
C ASP A 429 23.35 6.22 -0.82
N MET A 430 22.74 7.36 -1.14
CA MET A 430 23.16 8.26 -2.23
C MET A 430 24.03 9.43 -1.73
N GLY A 431 24.40 9.45 -0.44
CA GLY A 431 25.16 10.50 0.21
C GLY A 431 24.36 11.76 0.56
N THR A 432 23.34 12.12 -0.23
CA THR A 432 22.35 13.17 0.10
C THR A 432 21.04 12.61 0.64
N ALA A 433 20.80 11.32 0.49
CA ALA A 433 19.63 10.65 1.00
C ALA A 433 19.93 9.16 1.21
N ARG A 434 19.23 8.55 2.16
CA ARG A 434 19.33 7.13 2.48
C ARG A 434 17.96 6.53 2.64
N LEU A 435 17.78 5.33 2.10
CA LEU A 435 16.55 4.58 2.13
C LEU A 435 16.84 3.16 2.66
N ARG A 436 16.14 2.75 3.71
CA ARG A 436 16.14 1.38 4.23
C ARG A 436 14.78 0.75 4.00
N LEU A 437 14.75 -0.44 3.43
CA LEU A 437 13.53 -1.24 3.42
C LEU A 437 13.42 -1.97 4.76
N LEU A 438 12.29 -1.80 5.44
CA LEU A 438 12.03 -2.38 6.76
C LEU A 438 11.12 -3.59 6.69
N ASP A 439 10.18 -3.59 5.75
CA ASP A 439 9.22 -4.68 5.55
C ASP A 439 8.63 -4.65 4.13
N LEU A 440 8.30 -5.82 3.60
CA LEU A 440 7.47 -6.02 2.42
C LEU A 440 6.60 -7.26 2.67
N ARG A 441 5.34 -7.04 3.01
CA ARG A 441 4.39 -8.11 3.33
C ARG A 441 3.16 -8.08 2.45
N ARG A 442 2.49 -9.22 2.32
CA ARG A 442 1.19 -9.34 1.66
C ARG A 442 0.09 -8.71 2.51
N LEU A 443 -0.96 -8.26 1.85
CA LEU A 443 -2.25 -7.91 2.41
C LEU A 443 -3.34 -8.65 1.61
N ASP A 444 -4.51 -8.85 2.20
CA ASP A 444 -5.67 -9.43 1.50
C ASP A 444 -6.03 -8.62 0.23
N GLY A 445 -6.57 -9.31 -0.78
CA GLY A 445 -7.06 -8.69 -2.01
C GLY A 445 -6.00 -8.44 -3.09
N GLY A 446 -4.91 -9.22 -3.10
CA GLY A 446 -3.82 -9.05 -4.08
C GLY A 446 -3.03 -7.75 -3.86
N LEU A 447 -2.80 -7.40 -2.60
CA LEU A 447 -2.11 -6.19 -2.18
C LEU A 447 -0.81 -6.54 -1.44
N ALA A 448 0.11 -5.58 -1.38
CA ALA A 448 1.30 -5.63 -0.56
C ALA A 448 1.53 -4.29 0.16
N LEU A 449 2.01 -4.37 1.40
CA LEU A 449 2.47 -3.25 2.20
C LEU A 449 3.99 -3.20 2.16
N LEU A 450 4.55 -2.14 1.56
CA LEU A 450 5.96 -1.80 1.69
C LEU A 450 6.10 -0.80 2.84
N VAL A 451 7.02 -1.07 3.78
CA VAL A 451 7.40 -0.13 4.85
C VAL A 451 8.90 0.14 4.78
N TYR A 452 9.29 1.42 4.83
CA TYR A 452 10.66 1.86 4.61
C TYR A 452 11.03 3.05 5.49
N GLU A 453 12.28 3.14 5.90
CA GLU A 453 12.84 4.32 6.56
C GLU A 453 13.55 5.20 5.51
N PHE A 454 13.20 6.47 5.44
CA PHE A 454 13.89 7.46 4.63
C PHE A 454 14.66 8.44 5.54
N THR A 455 15.89 8.80 5.18
CA THR A 455 16.70 9.85 5.83
C THR A 455 17.24 10.83 4.78
N GLY A 456 16.98 12.14 4.93
CA GLY A 456 17.35 13.17 3.95
C GLY A 456 18.35 14.19 4.46
N VAL A 457 19.01 14.93 3.55
CA VAL A 457 19.80 16.12 3.92
C VAL A 457 18.94 17.38 4.13
N ASP A 458 17.77 17.46 3.51
CA ASP A 458 16.74 18.46 3.81
C ASP A 458 15.36 17.97 3.33
N SER A 459 14.30 18.69 3.73
CA SER A 459 12.91 18.32 3.45
C SER A 459 12.56 18.41 1.97
N ALA A 460 13.03 19.46 1.28
CA ALA A 460 12.73 19.71 -0.13
C ALA A 460 13.36 18.66 -1.05
N SER A 461 14.64 18.34 -0.85
CA SER A 461 15.31 17.30 -1.64
C SER A 461 14.73 15.91 -1.39
N THR A 462 14.22 15.62 -0.18
CA THR A 462 13.54 14.35 0.07
C THR A 462 12.27 14.21 -0.76
N ILE A 463 11.48 15.27 -0.79
CA ILE A 463 10.26 15.38 -1.58
C ILE A 463 10.57 15.10 -3.05
N ASP A 464 11.58 15.77 -3.62
CA ASP A 464 12.03 15.57 -5.01
C ASP A 464 12.50 14.13 -5.26
N PHE A 465 13.12 13.46 -4.28
CA PHE A 465 13.67 12.12 -4.47
C PHE A 465 12.62 11.01 -4.65
N LEU A 466 11.46 11.12 -4.01
CA LEU A 466 10.40 10.10 -4.07
C LEU A 466 9.26 10.48 -5.05
N ASP A 467 9.20 11.76 -5.45
CA ASP A 467 8.23 12.31 -6.40
C ASP A 467 8.74 12.32 -7.85
N THR A 468 9.10 11.13 -8.37
CA THR A 468 9.68 10.98 -9.72
C THR A 468 8.68 10.54 -10.80
N ALA A 469 7.40 10.37 -10.46
CA ALA A 469 6.41 9.81 -11.37
C ALA A 469 5.65 10.90 -12.14
N PRO A 470 5.38 10.71 -13.45
CA PRO A 470 4.67 11.70 -14.27
C PRO A 470 3.18 11.87 -13.92
N LEU A 471 2.67 11.20 -12.88
CA LEU A 471 1.32 11.40 -12.33
C LEU A 471 1.18 12.72 -11.54
N ASN A 472 2.31 13.36 -11.18
CA ASN A 472 2.40 14.34 -10.11
C ASN A 472 2.81 15.76 -10.52
N GLU A 473 2.61 16.18 -11.77
CA GLU A 473 3.12 17.49 -12.26
C GLU A 473 2.50 18.73 -11.57
N ASP A 474 1.55 18.57 -10.64
CA ASP A 474 1.06 19.62 -9.73
C ASP A 474 1.39 19.39 -8.23
N GLY A 475 2.35 18.51 -7.89
CA GLY A 475 3.06 18.48 -6.60
C GLY A 475 2.24 18.07 -5.37
N GLY A 476 1.60 16.90 -5.40
CA GLY A 476 0.72 16.44 -4.31
C GLY A 476 1.03 15.08 -3.66
N VAL A 477 1.66 14.12 -4.37
CA VAL A 477 1.56 12.69 -4.00
C VAL A 477 2.91 11.97 -3.95
N TRP A 478 3.75 12.46 -3.05
CA TRP A 478 5.19 12.23 -2.87
C TRP A 478 5.72 10.79 -2.73
N THR A 479 4.88 9.75 -2.83
CA THR A 479 5.30 8.33 -2.87
C THR A 479 5.03 7.67 -4.22
N SER A 480 4.58 8.43 -5.21
CA SER A 480 4.22 7.97 -6.56
C SER A 480 5.36 7.27 -7.32
N GLY A 481 6.62 7.62 -6.99
CA GLY A 481 7.83 6.98 -7.51
C GLY A 481 8.18 5.63 -6.85
N VAL A 482 7.38 5.16 -5.88
CA VAL A 482 7.53 3.82 -5.29
C VAL A 482 6.76 2.80 -6.13
N THR A 483 7.45 1.80 -6.66
CA THR A 483 6.83 0.72 -7.46
C THR A 483 7.41 -0.64 -7.09
N LEU A 484 6.59 -1.68 -7.25
CA LEU A 484 7.01 -3.08 -7.13
C LEU A 484 7.00 -3.72 -8.52
N THR A 485 8.12 -4.26 -8.98
CA THR A 485 8.17 -5.05 -10.22
C THR A 485 8.13 -6.53 -9.88
N ASP A 486 7.14 -7.26 -10.40
CA ASP A 486 7.15 -8.73 -10.41
C ASP A 486 8.05 -9.21 -11.57
N PRO A 487 9.22 -9.81 -11.28
CA PRO A 487 10.15 -10.25 -12.32
C PRO A 487 9.69 -11.52 -13.05
N ALA A 488 8.71 -12.25 -12.52
CA ALA A 488 8.15 -13.44 -13.16
C ALA A 488 7.02 -13.09 -14.14
N ALA A 489 6.18 -12.11 -13.80
CA ALA A 489 5.14 -11.57 -14.68
C ALA A 489 5.68 -10.53 -15.68
N GLY A 490 6.78 -9.85 -15.35
CA GLY A 490 7.31 -8.73 -16.15
C GLY A 490 6.45 -7.47 -16.02
N THR A 491 5.78 -7.29 -14.88
CA THR A 491 4.87 -6.17 -14.60
C THR A 491 5.40 -5.28 -13.49
N ARG A 492 5.26 -3.95 -13.66
CA ARG A 492 5.57 -2.92 -12.67
C ARG A 492 4.26 -2.40 -12.09
N HIS A 493 4.11 -2.49 -10.78
CA HIS A 493 2.91 -2.10 -10.03
C HIS A 493 3.16 -0.76 -9.35
N ARG A 494 2.30 0.22 -9.60
CA ARG A 494 2.32 1.55 -8.96
C ARG A 494 1.45 1.57 -7.70
N PRO A 495 1.60 2.55 -6.79
CA PRO A 495 0.85 2.55 -5.54
C PRO A 495 -0.66 2.56 -5.76
N LEU A 496 -1.38 2.04 -4.78
CA LEU A 496 -2.83 1.84 -4.84
C LEU A 496 -3.57 3.19 -4.90
N LEU A 497 -4.47 3.33 -5.87
CA LEU A 497 -5.20 4.57 -6.15
C LEU A 497 -6.48 4.62 -5.29
N LEU A 498 -6.68 5.67 -4.51
CA LEU A 498 -7.91 5.91 -3.76
C LEU A 498 -8.87 6.77 -4.58
N GLU A 499 -10.04 6.21 -4.89
CA GLU A 499 -11.06 6.85 -5.72
C GLU A 499 -11.84 7.90 -4.93
N GLN A 500 -12.10 9.04 -5.57
CA GLN A 500 -12.71 10.21 -4.94
C GLN A 500 -13.87 10.74 -5.77
N GLU A 501 -15.02 10.91 -5.12
CA GLU A 501 -16.19 11.52 -5.74
C GLU A 501 -15.94 13.01 -6.04
N GLY A 502 -15.72 13.31 -7.32
CA GLY A 502 -15.55 14.68 -7.82
C GLY A 502 -14.16 15.29 -7.60
N ALA A 503 -13.11 14.47 -7.49
CA ALA A 503 -11.72 14.94 -7.61
C ALA A 503 -11.20 14.68 -9.02
N ASP A 504 -10.38 15.59 -9.55
CA ASP A 504 -9.80 15.47 -10.90
C ASP A 504 -8.68 14.40 -10.99
N ARG A 505 -8.17 13.91 -9.85
CA ARG A 505 -7.20 12.82 -9.74
C ARG A 505 -7.43 12.00 -8.45
N PRO A 506 -7.12 10.69 -8.45
CA PRO A 506 -7.11 9.87 -7.24
C PRO A 506 -5.94 10.22 -6.31
N ASP A 507 -6.10 9.92 -5.01
CA ASP A 507 -4.99 9.93 -4.04
C ASP A 507 -4.26 8.57 -4.05
N LEU A 508 -3.17 8.43 -3.30
CA LEU A 508 -2.49 7.14 -3.11
C LEU A 508 -2.62 6.65 -1.66
N LEU A 509 -2.81 5.34 -1.47
CA LEU A 509 -2.79 4.72 -0.13
C LEU A 509 -1.35 4.55 0.36
N SER A 510 -0.81 5.62 0.93
CA SER A 510 0.56 5.72 1.43
C SER A 510 0.66 6.77 2.55
N THR A 511 1.83 6.88 3.18
CA THR A 511 2.09 8.00 4.09
C THR A 511 2.10 9.32 3.33
N ARG A 512 1.21 10.25 3.67
CA ARG A 512 1.24 11.61 3.14
C ARG A 512 2.46 12.37 3.67
N ILE A 513 3.35 12.77 2.76
CA ILE A 513 4.62 13.41 3.11
C ILE A 513 4.49 14.93 3.40
N VAL A 514 3.31 15.51 3.20
CA VAL A 514 3.06 16.97 3.22
C VAL A 514 3.51 17.67 4.52
N ASN A 515 3.44 16.99 5.67
CA ASN A 515 3.97 17.45 6.96
C ASN A 515 5.20 16.69 7.51
N PRO A 516 5.30 15.34 7.50
CA PRO A 516 6.31 14.60 8.27
C PRO A 516 7.76 14.96 7.95
N LEU A 517 8.03 15.52 6.77
CA LEU A 517 9.39 15.90 6.37
C LEU A 517 9.64 17.40 6.38
N ASN A 518 8.62 18.23 6.16
CA ASN A 518 8.78 19.68 6.13
C ASN A 518 9.21 20.27 7.48
N ASN A 519 9.00 19.53 8.56
CA ASN A 519 9.41 19.90 9.92
C ASN A 519 10.65 19.13 10.44
N ARG A 520 11.28 18.26 9.62
CA ARG A 520 12.46 17.45 10.01
C ARG A 520 13.76 18.24 9.82
N GLU A 521 14.70 18.05 10.74
CA GLU A 521 16.09 18.49 10.58
C GLU A 521 16.88 17.57 9.64
N ALA A 522 17.99 18.10 9.12
CA ALA A 522 18.91 17.38 8.24
C ALA A 522 19.48 16.13 8.93
N GLY A 523 19.24 14.95 8.35
CA GLY A 523 19.68 13.66 8.90
C GLY A 523 18.69 12.97 9.83
N GLU A 524 17.51 13.52 10.06
CA GLU A 524 16.42 12.81 10.74
C GLU A 524 15.74 11.80 9.81
N SER A 525 15.29 10.69 10.39
CA SER A 525 14.64 9.58 9.67
C SER A 525 13.12 9.62 9.83
N ALA A 526 12.40 9.24 8.77
CA ALA A 526 10.96 9.01 8.75
C ALA A 526 10.68 7.55 8.38
N VAL A 527 9.82 6.86 9.12
CA VAL A 527 9.24 5.58 8.66
C VAL A 527 8.03 5.91 7.80
N LEU A 528 8.00 5.40 6.58
CA LEU A 528 6.95 5.64 5.59
C LEU A 528 6.39 4.29 5.13
N PHE A 529 5.16 4.29 4.64
CA PHE A 529 4.53 3.12 4.03
C PHE A 529 3.90 3.47 2.69
N THR A 530 3.80 2.46 1.83
CA THR A 530 3.09 2.51 0.55
C THR A 530 2.39 1.18 0.31
N VAL A 531 1.09 1.21 0.02
CA VAL A 531 0.36 0.02 -0.44
C VAL A 531 0.44 -0.05 -1.96
N VAL A 532 0.78 -1.23 -2.48
CA VAL A 532 0.97 -1.49 -3.91
C VAL A 532 0.22 -2.79 -4.25
N PRO A 533 -0.55 -2.86 -5.35
CA PRO A 533 -1.12 -4.12 -5.80
C PRO A 533 0.00 -5.08 -6.19
N LEU A 534 -0.09 -6.33 -5.75
CA LEU A 534 0.90 -7.36 -6.04
C LEU A 534 0.21 -8.73 -6.10
N PRO A 535 0.36 -9.50 -7.20
CA PRO A 535 -0.29 -10.80 -7.32
C PRO A 535 0.04 -11.74 -6.15
N GLU A 536 -0.93 -12.52 -5.70
CA GLU A 536 -0.73 -13.54 -4.65
C GLU A 536 0.36 -14.56 -5.02
N THR A 537 0.60 -14.75 -6.32
CA THR A 537 1.65 -15.63 -6.86
C THR A 537 3.06 -15.06 -6.76
N ALA A 538 3.22 -13.74 -6.52
CA ALA A 538 4.52 -13.09 -6.43
C ALA A 538 5.15 -13.35 -5.05
N THR A 539 6.21 -14.17 -5.02
CA THR A 539 6.98 -14.49 -3.80
C THR A 539 8.14 -13.52 -3.53
N ALA A 540 8.49 -12.71 -4.52
CA ALA A 540 9.52 -11.68 -4.43
C ALA A 540 9.24 -10.58 -5.47
N ALA A 541 9.68 -9.36 -5.17
CA ALA A 541 9.58 -8.22 -6.07
C ALA A 541 10.91 -7.47 -6.17
N THR A 542 11.10 -6.69 -7.24
CA THR A 542 12.10 -5.62 -7.27
C THR A 542 11.43 -4.33 -6.81
N VAL A 543 11.92 -3.74 -5.71
CA VAL A 543 11.43 -2.45 -5.21
C VAL A 543 12.21 -1.34 -5.91
N GLN A 544 11.50 -0.45 -6.60
CA GLN A 544 12.04 0.83 -7.07
C GLN A 544 11.41 1.94 -6.24
N ALA A 545 12.20 2.86 -5.72
CA ALA A 545 11.70 4.00 -4.95
C ALA A 545 12.41 5.26 -5.41
N GLY A 546 11.74 6.07 -6.22
CA GLY A 546 12.30 7.34 -6.67
C GLY A 546 13.55 7.16 -7.53
N GLU A 547 14.57 7.98 -7.29
CA GLU A 547 15.89 7.87 -7.95
C GLU A 547 16.84 6.82 -7.34
N PHE A 548 16.47 6.14 -6.25
CA PHE A 548 17.36 5.17 -5.60
C PHE A 548 17.64 3.95 -6.50
N PRO A 549 18.81 3.29 -6.36
CA PRO A 549 19.05 2.00 -7.00
C PRO A 549 17.97 0.97 -6.63
N PRO A 550 17.50 0.13 -7.58
CA PRO A 550 16.49 -0.88 -7.30
C PRO A 550 16.98 -1.93 -6.30
N PHE A 551 16.09 -2.34 -5.39
CA PHE A 551 16.31 -3.47 -4.49
C PHE A 551 15.75 -4.72 -5.17
N GLU A 552 16.61 -5.53 -5.77
CA GLU A 552 16.20 -6.73 -6.51
C GLU A 552 15.90 -7.92 -5.58
N ASN A 553 14.88 -8.72 -5.93
CA ASN A 553 14.53 -9.97 -5.24
C ASN A 553 14.20 -9.82 -3.74
N VAL A 554 13.57 -8.71 -3.36
CA VAL A 554 13.04 -8.53 -2.00
C VAL A 554 11.92 -9.55 -1.81
N ALA A 555 12.06 -10.42 -0.81
CA ALA A 555 11.06 -11.43 -0.51
C ALA A 555 9.77 -10.77 0.00
N VAL A 556 8.62 -11.30 -0.43
CA VAL A 556 7.31 -10.89 0.09
C VAL A 556 6.99 -11.82 1.27
N ALA A 557 6.84 -11.24 2.46
CA ALA A 557 6.32 -11.97 3.62
C ALA A 557 4.82 -12.23 3.46
N ASP A 558 4.34 -13.33 4.05
CA ASP A 558 2.92 -13.67 4.18
C ASP A 558 2.41 -13.33 5.59
#